data_AF-A0A152A8J4-F1
#
_entry.id   AF-A0A152A8J4-F1
#
_cell.length_a   1.000
_cell.length_b   1.000
_cell.length_c   1.000
_cell.angle_alpha   90.00
_cell.angle_beta   90.00
_cell.angle_gamma   90.00
#
_symmetry.space_group_name_H-M   'P 1'
#
loop_
_entity.id
_entity.type
_entity.pdbx_description
1 polymer ?
#
loop_
_entity_poly.entity_id
_entity_poly.type
_entity_poly.pdbx_seq_one_letter_code
_entity_poly.pdbx_strand_id
1 'polypeptide(L)'
;MVNCTHVENLLENWVQLKQIEKLQLRISQLDLHLLNSLFEILNEKSKLIHLDIIVFRLYPLDILIHDQIIPHDIHYIEILKIESIPFNILRDLIFLKNYPSLRNLELNSEINLSLFNSFLDRHQQLVKIHLTIPLRPFKTEESKKLSKSLSFLPSLEYLSLSFIVSLMEKPSLKTTKIVRSLHQSDSLDFIQIVFLTQTKEHNLVFPSPPFKIVNIVNQYPVTYNFSKNDFQNDQPSYFIYFNKIFNFKNKII
;
A
#
# COMPACT_ATOMS: atom_id res chain seq x y z
N MET A 1 13.74 -4.92 -19.26
CA MET A 1 12.49 -5.69 -19.48
C MET A 1 12.81 -7.11 -19.06
N VAL A 2 12.19 -7.63 -18.01
CA VAL A 2 12.34 -9.05 -17.63
C VAL A 2 11.25 -9.80 -18.40
N ASN A 3 11.64 -10.70 -19.30
CA ASN A 3 10.72 -11.56 -20.04
C ASN A 3 10.06 -12.57 -19.09
N CYS A 4 8.79 -12.93 -19.30
CA CYS A 4 8.06 -13.91 -18.46
C CYS A 4 8.82 -15.23 -18.26
N THR A 5 9.56 -15.69 -19.27
CA THR A 5 10.43 -16.87 -19.19
C THR A 5 11.50 -16.82 -18.11
N HIS A 6 11.97 -15.63 -17.70
CA HIS A 6 12.95 -15.52 -16.62
C HIS A 6 12.31 -15.62 -15.23
N VAL A 7 11.03 -15.24 -15.10
CA VAL A 7 10.30 -15.35 -13.84
C VAL A 7 9.82 -16.78 -13.64
N GLU A 8 9.34 -17.43 -14.69
CA GLU A 8 9.00 -18.86 -14.69
C GLU A 8 10.22 -19.72 -14.31
N ASN A 9 11.37 -19.51 -14.96
CA ASN A 9 12.62 -20.19 -14.57
C ASN A 9 13.03 -19.93 -13.12
N LEU A 10 12.77 -18.73 -12.59
CA LEU A 10 13.08 -18.37 -11.22
C LEU A 10 12.15 -19.06 -10.22
N LEU A 11 10.87 -19.22 -10.57
CA LEU A 11 9.90 -20.00 -9.80
C LEU A 11 10.23 -21.50 -9.85
N GLU A 12 10.56 -22.05 -11.01
CA GLU A 12 10.95 -23.46 -11.18
C GLU A 12 12.18 -23.83 -10.33
N ASN A 13 13.12 -22.90 -10.16
CA ASN A 13 14.33 -23.12 -9.37
C ASN A 13 14.24 -22.59 -7.94
N TRP A 14 13.06 -22.14 -7.48
CA TRP A 14 12.92 -21.44 -6.20
C TRP A 14 13.38 -22.26 -5.00
N VAL A 15 13.08 -23.56 -4.98
CA VAL A 15 13.49 -24.50 -3.92
C VAL A 15 15.02 -24.58 -3.78
N GLN A 16 15.76 -24.28 -4.85
CA GLN A 16 17.22 -24.24 -4.84
C GLN A 16 17.76 -22.89 -4.33
N LEU A 17 16.95 -21.82 -4.42
CA LEU A 17 17.28 -20.46 -4.02
C LEU A 17 16.99 -20.18 -2.53
N LYS A 18 17.45 -21.08 -1.64
CA LYS A 18 17.15 -21.11 -0.19
C LYS A 18 17.59 -19.89 0.63
N GLN A 19 18.20 -18.89 0.01
CA GLN A 19 18.77 -17.71 0.68
C GLN A 19 18.11 -16.39 0.27
N ILE A 20 17.09 -16.41 -0.59
CA ILE A 20 16.43 -15.17 -1.01
C ILE A 20 15.57 -14.63 0.13
N GLU A 21 15.96 -13.47 0.66
CA GLU A 21 15.22 -12.74 1.71
C GLU A 21 14.30 -11.66 1.13
N LYS A 22 14.63 -11.17 -0.07
CA LYS A 22 13.88 -10.12 -0.76
C LYS A 22 13.64 -10.45 -2.23
N LEU A 23 12.39 -10.30 -2.66
CA LEU A 23 11.97 -10.48 -4.04
C LEU A 23 11.21 -9.23 -4.47
N GLN A 24 11.66 -8.65 -5.59
CA GLN A 24 10.95 -7.58 -6.27
C GLN A 24 10.58 -8.06 -7.68
N LEU A 25 9.28 -8.15 -7.94
CA LEU A 25 8.72 -8.51 -9.22
C LEU A 25 8.12 -7.29 -9.90
N ARG A 26 8.58 -7.04 -11.12
CA ARG A 26 8.10 -5.95 -11.97
C ARG A 26 7.55 -6.55 -13.25
N ILE A 27 6.24 -6.66 -13.31
CA ILE A 27 5.54 -7.37 -14.38
C ILE A 27 4.95 -6.32 -15.33
N SER A 28 5.23 -6.45 -16.62
CA SER A 28 4.73 -5.50 -17.63
C SER A 28 3.22 -5.58 -17.80
N GLN A 29 2.65 -6.78 -17.64
CA GLN A 29 1.23 -7.07 -17.78
C GLN A 29 0.84 -8.08 -16.70
N LEU A 30 -0.36 -7.93 -16.16
CA LEU A 30 -0.89 -8.86 -15.16
C LEU A 30 -0.96 -10.30 -15.70
N ASP A 31 -0.25 -11.21 -15.07
CA ASP A 31 -0.28 -12.65 -15.33
C ASP A 31 -0.70 -13.37 -14.04
N LEU A 32 -1.91 -13.92 -14.05
CA LEU A 32 -2.49 -14.59 -12.88
C LEU A 32 -1.83 -15.92 -12.57
N HIS A 33 -1.41 -16.66 -13.61
CA HIS A 33 -0.70 -17.92 -13.40
C HIS A 33 0.62 -17.66 -12.69
N LEU A 34 1.35 -16.63 -13.13
CA LEU A 34 2.59 -16.23 -12.50
C LEU A 34 2.40 -15.81 -11.03
N LEU A 35 1.38 -15.01 -10.74
CA LEU A 35 1.08 -14.61 -9.36
C LEU A 35 0.68 -15.81 -8.51
N ASN A 36 -0.16 -16.71 -9.01
CA ASN A 36 -0.58 -17.89 -8.26
C ASN A 36 0.61 -18.81 -7.98
N SER A 37 1.42 -19.14 -8.98
CA SER A 37 2.63 -19.95 -8.81
C SER A 37 3.60 -19.33 -7.79
N LEU A 38 3.76 -18.00 -7.82
CA LEU A 38 4.55 -17.30 -6.81
C LEU A 38 3.99 -17.54 -5.41
N PHE A 39 2.70 -17.29 -5.19
CA PHE A 39 2.07 -17.43 -3.88
C PHE A 39 2.04 -18.89 -3.37
N GLU A 40 2.00 -19.88 -4.26
CA GLU A 40 2.18 -21.30 -3.91
C GLU A 40 3.58 -21.55 -3.36
N ILE A 41 4.60 -21.08 -4.09
CA ILE A 41 6.01 -21.27 -3.76
C ILE A 41 6.43 -20.52 -2.49
N LEU A 42 5.81 -19.38 -2.19
CA LEU A 42 6.06 -18.66 -0.93
C LEU A 42 5.78 -19.50 0.32
N ASN A 43 4.92 -20.52 0.22
CA ASN A 43 4.61 -21.40 1.35
C ASN A 43 5.67 -22.49 1.59
N GLU A 44 6.58 -22.75 0.65
CA GLU A 44 7.53 -23.87 0.72
C GLU A 44 8.77 -23.60 1.62
N LYS A 45 8.59 -22.90 2.74
CA LYS A 45 9.65 -22.50 3.71
C LYS A 45 10.71 -21.60 3.08
N SER A 46 10.25 -20.53 2.45
CA SER A 46 11.10 -19.48 1.95
C SER A 46 11.67 -18.64 3.10
N LYS A 47 12.97 -18.29 3.04
CA LYS A 47 13.55 -17.21 3.88
C LYS A 47 13.09 -15.81 3.44
N LEU A 48 12.18 -15.74 2.47
CA LEU A 48 11.65 -14.50 1.95
C LEU A 48 10.84 -13.78 3.02
N ILE A 49 11.36 -12.63 3.45
CA ILE A 49 10.72 -11.72 4.40
C ILE A 49 10.15 -10.48 3.70
N HIS A 50 10.61 -10.18 2.49
CA HIS A 50 10.21 -8.99 1.73
C HIS A 50 9.72 -9.38 0.33
N LEU A 51 8.47 -9.01 0.03
CA LEU A 51 7.86 -9.17 -1.28
C LEU A 51 7.35 -7.82 -1.81
N ASP A 52 7.84 -7.43 -2.99
CA ASP A 52 7.40 -6.24 -3.73
C ASP A 52 6.90 -6.65 -5.12
N ILE A 53 5.63 -6.39 -5.43
CA ILE A 53 5.01 -6.72 -6.73
C ILE A 53 4.46 -5.44 -7.36
N ILE A 54 4.93 -5.13 -8.57
CA ILE A 54 4.53 -3.95 -9.34
C ILE A 54 4.04 -4.41 -10.72
N VAL A 55 2.82 -4.05 -11.09
CA VAL A 55 2.22 -4.38 -12.40
C VAL A 55 2.01 -3.11 -13.23
N PHE A 56 2.65 -2.99 -14.39
CA PHE A 56 2.61 -1.72 -15.15
C PHE A 56 1.40 -1.54 -16.07
N ARG A 57 0.74 -2.63 -16.50
CA ARG A 57 -0.43 -2.56 -17.39
C ARG A 57 -1.57 -3.43 -16.89
N LEU A 58 -2.71 -2.78 -16.72
CA LEU A 58 -4.00 -3.37 -16.43
C LEU A 58 -4.81 -3.38 -17.71
N TYR A 59 -4.82 -4.49 -18.43
CA TYR A 59 -5.84 -4.69 -19.46
C TYR A 59 -7.15 -5.08 -18.77
N PRO A 60 -8.31 -4.67 -19.29
CA PRO A 60 -9.58 -5.15 -18.79
C PRO A 60 -9.59 -6.67 -18.99
N LEU A 61 -9.38 -7.39 -17.90
CA LEU A 61 -9.49 -8.82 -17.88
C LEU A 61 -10.89 -9.12 -17.35
N ASP A 62 -11.70 -9.79 -18.15
CA ASP A 62 -12.92 -10.46 -17.69
C ASP A 62 -12.48 -11.67 -16.85
N ILE A 63 -11.98 -11.41 -15.63
CA ILE A 63 -11.46 -12.47 -14.76
C ILE A 63 -12.60 -13.01 -13.93
N LEU A 64 -13.15 -14.13 -14.39
CA LEU A 64 -13.79 -15.10 -13.51
C LEU A 64 -12.67 -15.85 -12.79
N ILE A 65 -12.32 -15.41 -11.57
CA ILE A 65 -11.47 -16.20 -10.68
C ILE A 65 -12.35 -17.33 -10.14
N HIS A 66 -12.50 -18.39 -10.94
CA HIS A 66 -13.07 -19.64 -10.47
C HIS A 66 -11.92 -20.57 -10.07
N ASP A 67 -11.86 -20.87 -8.77
CA ASP A 67 -11.27 -22.08 -8.18
C ASP A 67 -9.75 -22.20 -7.93
N GLN A 68 -8.93 -21.17 -8.14
CA GLN A 68 -7.53 -21.22 -7.67
C GLN A 68 -7.36 -20.62 -6.27
N ILE A 69 -7.93 -21.33 -5.29
CA ILE A 69 -7.80 -21.02 -3.87
C ILE A 69 -6.46 -21.60 -3.38
N ILE A 70 -5.41 -20.78 -3.29
CA ILE A 70 -4.20 -21.15 -2.53
C ILE A 70 -4.59 -21.13 -1.05
N PRO A 71 -4.74 -22.25 -0.33
CA PRO A 71 -5.43 -22.28 0.96
C PRO A 71 -4.54 -21.99 2.17
N HIS A 72 -3.32 -21.47 1.99
CA HIS A 72 -2.33 -21.46 3.07
C HIS A 72 -1.99 -20.05 3.56
N ASP A 73 -1.80 -19.97 4.89
CA ASP A 73 -1.28 -18.81 5.61
C ASP A 73 0.18 -18.58 5.21
N ILE A 74 0.53 -17.34 4.88
CA ILE A 74 1.89 -16.97 4.45
C ILE A 74 2.65 -16.48 5.67
N HIS A 75 3.39 -17.39 6.30
CA HIS A 75 3.92 -17.18 7.65
C HIS A 75 5.14 -16.25 7.74
N TYR A 76 5.90 -16.05 6.67
CA TYR A 76 7.25 -15.46 6.78
C TYR A 76 7.37 -14.02 6.27
N ILE A 77 6.38 -13.52 5.52
CA ILE A 77 6.46 -12.19 4.92
C ILE A 77 6.26 -11.13 6.00
N GLU A 78 7.32 -10.35 6.25
CA GLU A 78 7.30 -9.19 7.16
C GLU A 78 6.97 -7.89 6.42
N ILE A 79 7.35 -7.80 5.14
CA ILE A 79 7.17 -6.63 4.28
C ILE A 79 6.46 -7.04 3.00
N LEU A 80 5.28 -6.48 2.78
CA LEU A 80 4.49 -6.69 1.57
C LEU A 80 4.21 -5.35 0.90
N LYS A 81 4.67 -5.21 -0.34
CA LYS A 81 4.38 -4.07 -1.21
C LYS A 81 3.70 -4.55 -2.47
N ILE A 82 2.53 -3.97 -2.77
CA ILE A 82 1.76 -4.28 -3.96
C ILE A 82 1.35 -2.98 -4.66
N GLU A 83 1.64 -2.89 -5.94
CA GLU A 83 1.35 -1.73 -6.77
C GLU A 83 0.61 -2.14 -8.05
N SER A 84 -0.45 -1.39 -8.35
CA SER A 84 -1.25 -1.50 -9.56
C SER A 84 -1.82 -2.92 -9.81
N ILE A 85 -2.32 -3.61 -8.77
CA ILE A 85 -3.08 -4.86 -8.91
C ILE A 85 -4.58 -4.58 -8.74
N PRO A 86 -5.47 -5.10 -9.62
CA PRO A 86 -6.91 -4.94 -9.51
C PRO A 86 -7.47 -5.51 -8.20
N PHE A 87 -8.50 -4.86 -7.66
CA PHE A 87 -9.08 -5.21 -6.36
C PHE A 87 -9.58 -6.66 -6.27
N ASN A 88 -10.20 -7.20 -7.32
CA ASN A 88 -10.69 -8.59 -7.34
C ASN A 88 -9.54 -9.60 -7.09
N ILE A 89 -8.35 -9.33 -7.61
CA ILE A 89 -7.17 -10.17 -7.39
C ILE A 89 -6.58 -9.93 -6.00
N LEU A 90 -6.50 -8.67 -5.56
CA LEU A 90 -6.06 -8.33 -4.19
C LEU A 90 -6.93 -8.99 -3.12
N ARG A 91 -8.24 -9.09 -3.38
CA ARG A 91 -9.16 -9.80 -2.50
C ARG A 91 -8.68 -11.21 -2.23
N ASP A 92 -8.41 -11.98 -3.28
CA ASP A 92 -8.13 -13.40 -3.15
C ASP A 92 -6.69 -13.68 -2.71
N LEU A 93 -5.72 -12.86 -3.15
CA LEU A 93 -4.30 -13.03 -2.81
C LEU A 93 -3.90 -12.42 -1.47
N ILE A 94 -4.55 -11.32 -1.06
CA ILE A 94 -4.14 -10.56 0.13
C ILE A 94 -5.26 -10.56 1.18
N PHE A 95 -6.44 -10.01 0.86
CA PHE A 95 -7.45 -9.71 1.88
C PHE A 95 -8.16 -10.93 2.45
N LEU A 96 -8.16 -12.07 1.76
CA LEU A 96 -8.69 -13.34 2.26
C LEU A 96 -7.62 -14.24 2.88
N LYS A 97 -6.35 -13.82 2.90
CA LYS A 97 -5.23 -14.57 3.49
C LYS A 97 -4.87 -14.03 4.87
N ASN A 98 -4.01 -14.79 5.54
CA ASN A 98 -3.40 -14.46 6.82
C ASN A 98 -1.87 -14.37 6.65
N TYR A 99 -1.28 -13.31 7.18
CA TYR A 99 0.15 -13.03 7.14
C TYR A 99 0.63 -12.73 8.57
N PRO A 100 0.81 -13.74 9.43
CA PRO A 100 1.03 -13.53 10.86
C PRO A 100 2.32 -12.77 11.20
N SER A 101 3.33 -12.78 10.32
CA SER A 101 4.58 -12.02 10.51
C SER A 101 4.57 -10.64 9.86
N LEU A 102 3.49 -10.26 9.16
CA LEU A 102 3.46 -9.01 8.39
C LEU A 102 3.46 -7.78 9.28
N ARG A 103 4.54 -7.00 9.20
CA ARG A 103 4.72 -5.74 9.95
C ARG A 103 4.55 -4.52 9.07
N ASN A 104 4.95 -4.59 7.80
CA ASN A 104 4.90 -3.47 6.88
C ASN A 104 4.05 -3.81 5.66
N LEU A 105 3.02 -3.02 5.42
CA LEU A 105 2.11 -3.17 4.29
C LEU A 105 2.08 -1.89 3.45
N GLU A 106 2.35 -2.01 2.17
CA GLU A 106 2.18 -0.94 1.18
C GLU A 106 1.24 -1.41 0.06
N LEU A 107 0.07 -0.78 -0.04
CA LEU A 107 -0.93 -1.05 -1.08
C LEU A 107 -1.14 0.22 -1.91
N ASN A 108 -0.49 0.27 -3.08
CA ASN A 108 -0.70 1.30 -4.09
C ASN A 108 -1.64 0.77 -5.17
N SER A 109 -2.89 0.50 -4.81
CA SER A 109 -3.92 -0.10 -5.67
C SER A 109 -5.32 0.26 -5.16
N GLU A 110 -6.36 0.03 -5.95
CA GLU A 110 -7.73 0.22 -5.46
C GLU A 110 -8.05 -0.79 -4.35
N ILE A 111 -8.55 -0.28 -3.21
CA ILE A 111 -8.94 -1.09 -2.06
C ILE A 111 -10.44 -0.95 -1.76
N ASN A 112 -11.04 -2.04 -1.30
CA ASN A 112 -12.35 -2.01 -0.65
C ASN A 112 -12.16 -1.86 0.86
N LEU A 113 -12.68 -0.77 1.43
CA LEU A 113 -12.48 -0.46 2.85
C LEU A 113 -13.08 -1.53 3.79
N SER A 114 -14.18 -2.17 3.41
CA SER A 114 -14.80 -3.20 4.26
C SER A 114 -13.90 -4.42 4.40
N LEU A 115 -13.34 -4.91 3.28
CA LEU A 115 -12.39 -6.03 3.33
C LEU A 115 -11.09 -5.63 4.02
N PHE A 116 -10.62 -4.41 3.79
CA PHE A 116 -9.42 -3.91 4.45
C PHE A 116 -9.59 -3.85 5.97
N ASN A 117 -10.74 -3.39 6.48
CA ASN A 117 -11.01 -3.43 7.92
C ASN A 117 -10.96 -4.85 8.49
N SER A 118 -11.60 -5.81 7.81
CA SER A 118 -11.53 -7.22 8.23
C SER A 118 -10.11 -7.79 8.15
N PHE A 119 -9.28 -7.30 7.23
CA PHE A 119 -7.86 -7.62 7.18
C PHE A 119 -7.12 -7.06 8.39
N LEU A 120 -7.33 -5.78 8.74
CA LEU A 120 -6.72 -5.16 9.94
C LEU A 120 -7.08 -5.92 11.22
N ASP A 121 -8.34 -6.36 11.36
CA ASP A 121 -8.80 -7.11 12.53
C ASP A 121 -7.95 -8.36 12.79
N ARG A 122 -7.46 -9.03 11.72
CA ARG A 122 -6.61 -10.23 11.81
C ARG A 122 -5.11 -9.94 11.92
N HIS A 123 -4.65 -8.76 11.51
CA HIS A 123 -3.23 -8.41 11.40
C HIS A 123 -2.84 -7.30 12.39
N GLN A 124 -3.06 -7.55 13.68
CA GLN A 124 -2.81 -6.59 14.77
C GLN A 124 -1.32 -6.25 14.96
N GLN A 125 -0.43 -7.06 14.40
CA GLN A 125 1.03 -6.88 14.45
C GLN A 125 1.58 -5.85 13.44
N LEU A 126 0.72 -5.26 12.59
CA LEU A 126 1.12 -4.24 11.61
C LEU A 126 1.70 -3.01 12.30
N VAL A 127 2.89 -2.60 11.86
CA VAL A 127 3.66 -1.45 12.36
C VAL A 127 3.60 -0.28 11.38
N LYS A 128 3.72 -0.56 10.08
CA LYS A 128 3.71 0.46 9.03
C LYS A 128 2.68 0.13 7.97
N ILE A 129 1.82 1.10 7.67
CA ILE A 129 0.78 0.96 6.65
C ILE A 129 0.88 2.14 5.69
N HIS A 130 1.00 1.86 4.39
CA HIS A 130 0.83 2.82 3.31
C HIS A 130 -0.34 2.39 2.43
N LEU A 131 -1.33 3.28 2.26
CA LEU A 131 -2.53 3.00 1.45
C LEU A 131 -2.75 4.11 0.43
N THR A 132 -3.00 3.71 -0.81
CA THR A 132 -3.63 4.59 -1.80
C THR A 132 -5.14 4.45 -1.71
N ILE A 133 -5.81 5.58 -1.48
CA ILE A 133 -7.23 5.68 -1.23
C ILE A 133 -7.85 6.61 -2.30
N PRO A 134 -8.91 6.17 -3.00
CA PRO A 134 -9.60 7.04 -3.95
C PRO A 134 -10.27 8.22 -3.22
N LEU A 135 -10.15 9.42 -3.79
CA LEU A 135 -10.81 10.66 -3.38
C LEU A 135 -12.28 10.72 -3.82
N ARG A 136 -12.99 9.60 -3.66
CA ARG A 136 -14.45 9.55 -3.80
C ARG A 136 -15.11 9.80 -2.44
N PRO A 137 -16.37 10.26 -2.40
CA PRO A 137 -17.07 10.39 -1.13
C PRO A 137 -17.22 9.03 -0.46
N PHE A 138 -16.49 8.81 0.64
CA PHE A 138 -16.78 7.66 1.48
C PHE A 138 -18.15 7.84 2.11
N LYS A 139 -18.91 6.73 2.21
CA LYS A 139 -20.03 6.72 3.16
C LYS A 139 -19.43 7.05 4.52
N THR A 140 -20.01 8.00 5.23
CA THR A 140 -19.46 8.52 6.49
C THR A 140 -19.12 7.36 7.45
N GLU A 141 -19.92 6.30 7.46
CA GLU A 141 -19.68 5.10 8.27
C GLU A 141 -18.45 4.28 7.86
N GLU A 142 -18.12 4.16 6.57
CA GLU A 142 -16.94 3.42 6.11
C GLU A 142 -15.65 4.13 6.53
N SER A 143 -15.61 5.46 6.38
CA SER A 143 -14.46 6.27 6.81
C SER A 143 -14.28 6.24 8.33
N LYS A 144 -15.37 6.25 9.11
CA LYS A 144 -15.33 6.11 10.57
C LYS A 144 -14.83 4.74 10.98
N LYS A 145 -15.32 3.66 10.35
CA LYS A 145 -14.89 2.29 10.63
C LYS A 145 -13.39 2.14 10.35
N LEU A 146 -12.90 2.62 9.21
CA LEU A 146 -11.47 2.59 8.90
C LEU A 146 -10.64 3.38 9.91
N SER A 147 -11.05 4.61 10.22
CA SER A 147 -10.37 5.45 11.22
C SER A 147 -10.26 4.72 12.56
N LYS A 148 -11.35 4.05 12.96
CA LYS A 148 -11.46 3.29 14.19
C LYS A 148 -10.57 2.04 14.17
N SER A 149 -10.62 1.24 13.10
CA SER A 149 -9.78 0.04 12.97
C SER A 149 -8.30 0.39 12.98
N LEU A 150 -7.88 1.43 12.26
CA LEU A 150 -6.50 1.92 12.30
C LEU A 150 -6.10 2.42 13.69
N SER A 151 -7.00 3.11 14.40
CA SER A 151 -6.68 3.61 15.74
C SER A 151 -6.49 2.50 16.78
N PHE A 152 -7.08 1.32 16.57
CA PHE A 152 -7.00 0.21 17.51
C PHE A 152 -5.91 -0.82 17.20
N LEU A 153 -5.14 -0.63 16.12
CA LEU A 153 -3.97 -1.49 15.88
C LEU A 153 -2.92 -1.22 16.97
N PRO A 154 -2.57 -2.20 17.81
CA PRO A 154 -1.73 -1.98 18.99
C PRO A 154 -0.25 -1.71 18.66
N SER A 155 0.19 -2.10 17.46
CA SER A 155 1.58 -1.99 17.04
C SER A 155 1.80 -0.92 15.97
N LEU A 156 0.74 -0.24 15.51
CA LEU A 156 0.82 0.68 14.38
C LEU A 156 1.55 1.95 14.80
N GLU A 157 2.74 2.19 14.24
CA GLU A 157 3.57 3.38 14.51
C GLU A 157 3.49 4.40 13.37
N TYR A 158 3.35 3.91 12.13
CA TYR A 158 3.41 4.73 10.92
C TYR A 158 2.21 4.48 10.00
N LEU A 159 1.52 5.56 9.64
CA LEU A 159 0.44 5.54 8.66
C LEU A 159 0.72 6.53 7.53
N SER A 160 0.70 6.08 6.28
CA SER A 160 0.70 6.94 5.10
C SER A 160 -0.57 6.74 4.29
N LEU A 161 -1.28 7.84 4.02
CA LEU A 161 -2.50 7.87 3.23
C LEU A 161 -2.27 8.70 1.96
N SER A 162 -2.24 8.02 0.82
CA SER A 162 -2.13 8.64 -0.50
C SER A 162 -3.51 8.79 -1.14
N PHE A 163 -3.88 9.99 -1.51
CA PHE A 163 -5.21 10.32 -2.00
C PHE A 163 -5.18 10.62 -3.50
N ILE A 164 -5.91 9.83 -4.30
CA ILE A 164 -5.98 9.96 -5.77
C ILE A 164 -7.40 10.31 -6.24
N VAL A 165 -7.57 11.32 -7.10
CA VAL A 165 -8.87 11.59 -7.74
C VAL A 165 -9.06 10.61 -8.89
N SER A 166 -10.20 9.92 -8.89
CA SER A 166 -10.67 9.23 -10.09
C SER A 166 -10.90 10.26 -11.19
N LEU A 167 -10.31 10.05 -12.37
CA LEU A 167 -10.42 10.97 -13.52
C LEU A 167 -11.86 11.36 -13.88
N MET A 168 -12.85 10.56 -13.45
CA MET A 168 -14.27 10.71 -13.77
C MET A 168 -15.07 11.47 -12.71
N GLU A 169 -14.51 11.77 -11.53
CA GLU A 169 -15.28 12.36 -10.42
C GLU A 169 -14.76 13.74 -10.02
N LYS A 170 -15.68 14.69 -9.79
CA LYS A 170 -15.32 15.97 -9.17
C LYS A 170 -14.84 15.71 -7.74
N PRO A 171 -13.64 16.20 -7.35
CA PRO A 171 -13.15 16.01 -5.99
C PRO A 171 -14.14 16.62 -4.99
N SER A 172 -14.65 15.79 -4.10
CA SER A 172 -15.53 16.20 -2.99
C SER A 172 -14.85 15.78 -1.68
N LEU A 173 -13.88 16.59 -1.25
CA LEU A 173 -13.02 16.32 -0.09
C LEU A 173 -13.75 16.41 1.27
N LYS A 174 -14.99 16.92 1.30
CA LYS A 174 -15.77 17.16 2.54
C LYS A 174 -16.16 15.91 3.33
N THR A 175 -15.90 14.70 2.82
CA THR A 175 -16.46 13.44 3.37
C THR A 175 -15.43 12.44 3.90
N THR A 176 -14.13 12.62 3.67
CA THR A 176 -13.12 11.65 4.08
C THR A 176 -12.62 11.92 5.51
N LYS A 177 -13.31 11.37 6.52
CA LYS A 177 -12.99 11.54 7.95
C LYS A 177 -11.96 10.52 8.50
N ILE A 178 -11.14 9.93 7.64
CA ILE A 178 -10.25 8.79 8.00
C ILE A 178 -9.26 9.16 9.12
N VAL A 179 -8.82 10.41 9.22
CA VAL A 179 -7.83 10.80 10.23
C VAL A 179 -8.43 11.29 11.56
N ARG A 180 -9.75 11.44 11.65
CA ARG A 180 -10.37 12.13 12.79
C ARG A 180 -10.20 11.38 14.10
N SER A 181 -10.32 10.05 14.09
CA SER A 181 -10.20 9.22 15.30
C SER A 181 -8.79 8.68 15.54
N LEU A 182 -7.81 9.00 14.69
CA LEU A 182 -6.45 8.48 14.83
C LEU A 182 -5.75 8.94 16.11
N HIS A 183 -6.20 10.04 16.72
CA HIS A 183 -5.75 10.49 18.03
C HIS A 183 -6.00 9.49 19.16
N GLN A 184 -6.92 8.54 18.96
CA GLN A 184 -7.26 7.49 19.93
C GLN A 184 -6.27 6.34 19.92
N SER A 185 -5.40 6.26 18.91
CA SER A 185 -4.33 5.26 18.90
C SER A 185 -3.30 5.61 19.94
N ASP A 186 -2.89 4.64 20.75
CA ASP A 186 -1.76 4.83 21.67
C ASP A 186 -0.42 4.67 20.95
N SER A 187 -0.32 3.73 20.00
CA SER A 187 0.92 3.38 19.29
C SER A 187 1.27 4.29 18.11
N LEU A 188 0.27 4.92 17.47
CA LEU A 188 0.50 5.67 16.23
C LEU A 188 1.27 6.96 16.50
N ASP A 189 2.49 7.05 15.99
CA ASP A 189 3.39 8.17 16.23
C ASP A 189 3.52 9.10 15.03
N PHE A 190 3.31 8.59 13.82
CA PHE A 190 3.49 9.35 12.59
C PHE A 190 2.38 9.13 11.57
N ILE A 191 1.91 10.23 10.98
CA ILE A 191 0.91 10.24 9.91
C ILE A 191 1.44 11.06 8.74
N GLN A 192 1.53 10.43 7.58
CA GLN A 192 1.79 11.08 6.30
C GLN A 192 0.52 11.12 5.47
N ILE A 193 0.25 12.27 4.86
CA ILE A 193 -0.88 12.47 3.96
C ILE A 193 -0.35 13.02 2.65
N VAL A 194 -0.53 12.26 1.58
CA VAL A 194 -0.07 12.61 0.23
C VAL A 194 -1.28 12.89 -0.65
N PHE A 195 -1.33 14.05 -1.28
CA PHE A 195 -2.33 14.37 -2.30
C PHE A 195 -1.70 14.18 -3.68
N LEU A 196 -2.11 13.12 -4.38
CA LEU A 196 -1.68 12.80 -5.73
C LEU A 196 -2.43 13.63 -6.79
N THR A 197 -3.00 14.76 -6.40
CA THR A 197 -3.73 15.67 -7.31
C THR A 197 -3.32 17.10 -7.09
N GLN A 198 -3.44 17.92 -8.13
CA GLN A 198 -3.10 19.36 -8.07
C GLN A 198 -4.16 20.22 -7.37
N THR A 199 -5.10 19.60 -6.64
CA THR A 199 -6.18 20.35 -5.98
C THR A 199 -5.62 21.10 -4.76
N LYS A 200 -5.79 22.43 -4.76
CA LYS A 200 -5.32 23.33 -3.69
C LYS A 200 -6.24 23.38 -2.47
N GLU A 201 -7.26 22.52 -2.39
CA GLU A 201 -8.18 22.45 -1.25
C GLU A 201 -7.52 21.72 -0.06
N HIS A 202 -6.49 22.34 0.48
CA HIS A 202 -5.57 21.80 1.49
C HIS A 202 -6.13 21.74 2.92
N ASN A 203 -7.34 22.23 3.17
CA ASN A 203 -7.87 22.42 4.53
C ASN A 203 -8.45 21.15 5.20
N LEU A 204 -8.30 19.96 4.63
CA LEU A 204 -9.33 18.93 4.81
C LEU A 204 -8.94 17.61 5.46
N VAL A 205 -7.68 17.41 5.89
CA VAL A 205 -7.29 16.15 6.55
C VAL A 205 -6.25 16.41 7.64
N PHE A 206 -6.65 17.10 8.71
CA PHE A 206 -5.80 17.28 9.89
C PHE A 206 -6.18 16.24 10.95
N PRO A 207 -5.23 15.40 11.42
CA PRO A 207 -5.48 14.59 12.60
C PRO A 207 -5.76 15.52 13.80
N SER A 208 -6.59 15.04 14.73
CA SER A 208 -6.81 15.76 15.99
C SER A 208 -5.55 15.68 16.89
N PRO A 209 -5.38 16.58 17.88
CA PRO A 209 -4.33 16.44 18.89
C PRO A 209 -4.32 15.02 19.47
N PRO A 210 -3.15 14.43 19.80
CA PRO A 210 -1.85 15.09 20.03
C PRO A 210 -0.96 15.28 18.79
N PHE A 211 -1.41 14.94 17.59
CA PHE A 211 -0.61 15.10 16.38
C PHE A 211 -0.38 16.58 16.02
N LYS A 212 0.87 16.95 15.78
CA LYS A 212 1.29 18.26 15.29
C LYS A 212 1.92 18.13 13.91
N ILE A 213 1.78 19.18 13.10
CA ILE A 213 2.42 19.24 11.80
C ILE A 213 3.93 19.44 11.97
N VAL A 214 4.73 18.60 11.32
CA VAL A 214 6.21 18.68 11.39
C VAL A 214 6.82 19.12 10.06
N ASN A 215 6.18 18.83 8.93
CA ASN A 215 6.67 19.23 7.61
C ASN A 215 5.52 19.31 6.60
N ILE A 216 5.65 20.22 5.63
CA ILE A 216 4.79 20.31 4.44
C ILE A 216 5.68 20.37 3.20
N VAL A 217 5.54 19.40 2.31
CA VAL A 217 6.14 19.43 0.98
C VAL A 217 5.09 19.98 0.01
N ASN A 218 5.23 21.26 -0.36
CA ASN A 218 4.30 21.97 -1.25
C ASN A 218 4.53 21.68 -2.75
N GLN A 219 5.50 20.82 -3.09
CA GLN A 219 5.74 20.38 -4.47
C GLN A 219 4.86 19.17 -4.78
N TYR A 220 4.31 19.06 -5.98
CA TYR A 220 3.47 17.94 -6.37
C TYR A 220 4.24 16.60 -6.31
N PRO A 221 3.73 15.56 -5.64
CA PRO A 221 2.47 15.53 -4.87
C PRO A 221 2.58 16.24 -3.51
N VAL A 222 1.56 17.04 -3.16
CA VAL A 222 1.58 17.80 -1.90
C VAL A 222 1.52 16.83 -0.73
N THR A 223 2.46 16.94 0.20
CA THR A 223 2.60 16.00 1.32
C THR A 223 2.60 16.72 2.66
N TYR A 224 1.76 16.25 3.59
CA TYR A 224 1.67 16.73 4.96
C TYR A 224 2.16 15.64 5.91
N ASN A 225 3.09 15.98 6.79
CA ASN A 225 3.62 15.06 7.80
C ASN A 225 3.22 15.54 9.20
N PHE A 226 2.66 14.63 9.99
CA PHE A 226 2.23 14.87 11.36
C PHE A 226 2.88 13.87 12.32
N SER A 227 3.19 14.30 13.54
CA SER A 227 3.68 13.40 14.59
C SER A 227 3.18 13.80 15.98
N LYS A 228 3.08 12.83 16.89
CA LYS A 228 2.84 13.07 18.32
C LYS A 228 4.10 13.54 19.05
N ASN A 229 5.26 13.05 18.61
CA ASN A 229 6.56 13.32 19.18
C ASN A 229 7.38 14.20 18.22
N ASP A 230 8.46 14.82 18.72
CA ASP A 230 9.44 15.46 17.85
C ASP A 230 10.28 14.37 17.15
N PHE A 231 9.70 13.73 16.13
CA PHE A 231 10.35 12.72 15.30
C PHE A 231 11.45 13.38 14.46
N GLN A 232 12.62 13.61 15.05
CA GLN A 232 13.71 14.33 14.38
C GLN A 232 14.66 13.44 13.56
N ASN A 233 14.73 12.11 13.73
CA ASN A 233 15.88 11.37 13.17
C ASN A 233 15.67 10.04 12.43
N ASP A 234 14.45 9.50 12.30
CA ASP A 234 14.22 8.23 11.56
C ASP A 234 13.16 8.35 10.46
N GLN A 235 13.15 9.46 9.72
CA GLN A 235 12.35 9.52 8.50
C GLN A 235 12.92 8.54 7.46
N PRO A 236 12.13 7.62 6.90
CA PRO A 236 12.55 6.92 5.69
C PRO A 236 12.78 7.97 4.60
N SER A 237 14.02 8.08 4.13
CA SER A 237 14.41 8.94 3.01
C SER A 237 13.81 8.41 1.71
N TYR A 238 12.49 8.47 1.55
CA TYR A 238 11.78 8.04 0.35
C TYR A 238 11.06 9.23 -0.28
N PHE A 239 11.85 10.21 -0.73
CA PHE A 239 11.41 11.24 -1.68
C PHE A 239 12.57 11.60 -2.62
N ILE A 240 12.96 10.69 -3.52
CA ILE A 240 13.84 11.02 -4.66
C ILE A 240 13.25 10.61 -6.02
N TYR A 241 12.15 9.85 -6.10
CA TYR A 241 11.76 9.26 -7.39
C TYR A 241 10.97 10.15 -8.38
N PHE A 242 10.57 11.37 -8.02
CA PHE A 242 9.86 12.25 -8.98
C PHE A 242 10.67 13.44 -9.53
N ASN A 243 11.88 13.71 -9.04
CA ASN A 243 12.69 14.85 -9.51
C ASN A 243 13.69 14.52 -10.64
N LYS A 244 13.72 13.29 -11.18
CA LYS A 244 14.65 12.91 -12.26
C LYS A 244 14.06 12.89 -13.68
N ILE A 245 12.76 13.16 -13.88
CA ILE A 245 12.13 13.02 -15.22
C ILE A 245 11.78 14.36 -15.91
N PHE A 246 11.99 15.53 -15.28
CA PHE A 246 11.79 16.83 -15.95
C PHE A 246 13.02 17.75 -15.92
N ASN A 247 14.17 17.21 -16.30
CA ASN A 247 15.31 18.04 -16.70
C ASN A 247 15.89 17.57 -18.04
N PHE A 248 15.03 17.36 -19.04
CA PHE A 248 15.45 17.67 -20.42
C PHE A 248 15.46 19.19 -20.54
N LYS A 249 16.54 19.82 -20.07
CA LYS A 249 16.92 21.10 -20.64
C LYS A 249 17.21 20.83 -22.11
N ASN A 250 16.32 21.33 -22.96
CA ASN A 250 16.65 21.70 -24.33
C ASN A 250 18.02 22.37 -24.33
N LYS A 251 19.04 21.67 -24.83
CA LYS A 251 20.17 22.28 -25.48
C LYS A 251 20.06 21.89 -26.95
N ILE A 252 19.44 22.78 -27.69
CA ILE A 252 19.75 22.99 -29.09
C ILE A 252 21.23 23.41 -29.11
N ILE A 253 22.07 22.60 -29.74
CA ILE A 253 23.24 23.03 -30.50
C ILE A 253 23.16 22.30 -31.83
#